data_AF-A0A7X8ZQZ2-F1
#
_entry.id   AF-A0A7X8ZQZ2-F1
#
_cell.length_a   1.000
_cell.length_b   1.000
_cell.length_c   1.000
_cell.angle_alpha   90.00
_cell.angle_beta   90.00
_cell.angle_gamma   90.00
#
_symmetry.space_group_name_H-M   'P 1'
#
loop_
_entity.id
_entity.type
_entity.pdbx_description
1 polymer ?
#
loop_
_entity_poly.entity_id
_entity_poly.type
_entity_poly.pdbx_seq_one_letter_code
_entity_poly.pdbx_strand_id
1 'polypeptide(L)'
;MIEKHSLNTLEYDKIISRLSVMALTTGGKKICEELKPLADFDEIRDNLDATSDFVDYLILNPELPLHGLKDIRPLLKKSKNEMIPEIKELVDLIYFLEVLEKINKIPQNTEKQGQYLFFEQLTYIETLPNLLNRLKQCVNSNQEIEDRASSELYD
;
A
#
# COMPACT_ATOMS: atom_id res chain seq x y z
N MET A 1 13.90 -18.52 20.97
CA MET A 1 12.81 -17.56 21.28
C MET A 1 13.40 -16.49 22.17
N ILE A 2 13.37 -15.23 21.75
CA ILE A 2 13.94 -14.13 22.55
C ILE A 2 13.03 -13.85 23.74
N GLU A 3 13.62 -13.68 24.93
CA GLU A 3 12.87 -13.44 26.15
C GLU A 3 12.27 -12.03 26.16
N LYS A 4 11.04 -11.91 26.68
CA LYS A 4 10.34 -10.62 26.82
C LYS A 4 11.14 -9.62 27.66
N HIS A 5 11.88 -10.10 28.67
CA HIS A 5 12.74 -9.26 29.49
C HIS A 5 13.84 -8.59 28.66
N SER A 6 14.49 -9.33 27.75
CA SER A 6 15.52 -8.79 26.86
C SER A 6 14.97 -7.71 25.93
N LEU A 7 13.77 -7.92 25.35
CA LEU A 7 13.13 -6.91 24.49
C LEU A 7 12.82 -5.61 25.24
N ASN A 8 12.39 -5.71 26.50
CA ASN A 8 12.15 -4.55 27.35
C ASN A 8 13.47 -3.81 27.67
N THR A 9 14.53 -4.54 28.04
CA THR A 9 15.84 -3.95 28.34
C THR A 9 16.44 -3.26 27.12
N LEU A 10 16.23 -3.80 25.92
CA LEU A 10 16.65 -3.19 24.66
C LEU A 10 15.72 -2.08 24.15
N GLU A 11 14.64 -1.79 24.88
CA GLU A 11 13.62 -0.80 24.51
C GLU A 11 13.07 -1.02 23.09
N TYR A 12 12.90 -2.30 22.71
CA TYR A 12 12.50 -2.68 21.35
C TYR A 12 11.11 -2.11 20.99
N ASP A 13 10.22 -2.00 21.96
CA ASP A 13 8.91 -1.34 21.82
C ASP A 13 9.03 0.12 21.36
N LYS A 14 10.04 0.85 21.85
CA LYS A 14 10.29 2.23 21.42
C LYS A 14 10.82 2.29 19.99
N ILE A 15 11.65 1.32 19.57
CA ILE A 15 12.13 1.21 18.19
C ILE A 15 10.95 1.00 17.24
N ILE A 16 10.09 0.02 17.57
CA ILE A 16 8.89 -0.28 16.80
C ILE A 16 7.92 0.91 16.74
N SER A 17 7.69 1.59 17.86
CA SER A 17 6.85 2.79 17.91
C SER A 17 7.38 3.92 17.01
N ARG A 18 8.69 4.14 17.01
CA ARG A 18 9.32 5.14 16.13
C ARG A 18 9.18 4.76 14.65
N LEU A 19 9.40 3.49 14.33
CA LEU A 19 9.28 2.98 12.96
C LEU A 19 7.82 3.07 12.45
N SER A 20 6.84 2.68 13.28
CA SER A 20 5.45 2.61 12.85
C SER A 20 4.84 3.97 12.51
N VAL A 21 5.32 5.04 13.15
CA VAL A 21 4.92 6.43 12.83
C VAL A 21 5.47 6.90 11.47
N MET A 22 6.53 6.27 10.96
CA MET A 22 7.08 6.58 9.64
C MET A 22 6.36 5.86 8.49
N ALA A 23 5.48 4.90 8.79
CA ALA A 23 4.76 4.17 7.77
C ALA A 23 3.70 5.04 7.06
N LEU A 24 3.66 4.99 5.73
CA LEU A 24 2.76 5.80 4.90
C LEU A 24 1.32 5.26 4.83
N THR A 25 1.12 3.99 5.20
CA THR A 25 -0.18 3.30 5.10
C THR A 25 -0.54 2.63 6.41
N THR A 26 -1.85 2.45 6.66
CA THR A 26 -2.34 1.73 7.85
C THR A 26 -1.86 0.28 7.88
N GLY A 27 -1.76 -0.38 6.72
CA GLY A 27 -1.21 -1.71 6.57
C GLY A 27 0.28 -1.77 6.92
N GLY A 28 1.08 -0.83 6.38
CA GLY A 28 2.51 -0.74 6.69
C GLY A 28 2.77 -0.46 8.16
N LYS A 29 1.96 0.41 8.78
CA LYS A 29 2.01 0.69 10.22
C LYS A 29 1.79 -0.58 11.04
N LYS A 30 0.76 -1.35 10.70
CA LYS A 30 0.47 -2.62 11.37
C LYS A 30 1.61 -3.63 11.23
N ILE A 31 2.19 -3.75 10.02
CA ILE A 31 3.36 -4.61 9.79
C ILE A 31 4.51 -4.19 10.71
N CYS A 32 4.82 -2.89 10.79
CA CYS A 32 5.86 -2.37 11.68
C CYS A 32 5.58 -2.73 13.15
N GLU A 33 4.34 -2.55 13.61
CA GLU A 33 3.93 -2.86 14.99
C GLU A 33 4.03 -4.35 15.35
N GLU A 34 3.92 -5.23 14.35
CA GLU A 34 3.97 -6.69 14.51
C GLU A 34 5.39 -7.26 14.33
N LEU A 35 6.38 -6.44 13.93
CA LEU A 35 7.76 -6.87 13.72
C LEU A 35 8.38 -7.45 15.01
N LYS A 36 9.02 -8.61 14.87
CA LYS A 36 9.79 -9.28 15.93
C LYS A 36 11.20 -9.55 15.43
N PRO A 37 12.21 -9.58 16.31
CA PRO A 37 13.54 -9.91 15.87
C PRO A 37 13.59 -11.34 15.34
N LEU A 38 14.25 -11.49 14.19
CA LEU A 38 14.48 -12.76 13.54
C LEU A 38 15.69 -13.46 14.16
N ALA A 39 15.77 -14.78 13.95
CA ALA A 39 16.90 -15.60 14.42
C ALA A 39 17.54 -16.42 13.31
N ASP A 40 16.89 -16.51 12.14
CA ASP A 40 17.44 -17.17 10.98
C ASP A 40 18.39 -16.22 10.23
N PHE A 41 19.60 -16.69 9.95
CA PHE A 41 20.64 -15.84 9.37
C PHE A 41 20.32 -15.43 7.93
N ASP A 42 19.82 -16.36 7.12
CA ASP A 42 19.50 -16.09 5.71
C ASP A 42 18.30 -15.13 5.64
N GLU A 43 17.27 -15.34 6.46
CA GLU A 43 16.13 -14.42 6.57
C GLU A 43 16.55 -13.01 7.01
N ILE A 44 17.46 -12.89 7.97
CA ILE A 44 18.01 -11.59 8.40
C ILE A 44 18.76 -10.91 7.26
N ARG A 45 19.65 -11.64 6.57
CA ARG A 45 20.44 -11.11 5.45
C ARG A 45 19.51 -10.60 4.35
N ASP A 46 18.55 -11.42 3.94
CA ASP A 46 17.66 -11.09 2.83
C ASP A 46 16.77 -9.87 3.15
N ASN A 47 16.30 -9.73 4.40
CA ASN A 47 15.56 -8.52 4.83
C ASN A 47 16.43 -7.26 4.87
N LEU A 48 17.70 -7.37 5.30
CA LEU A 48 18.64 -6.26 5.31
C LEU A 48 19.05 -5.83 3.90
N ASP A 49 19.24 -6.79 3.00
CA ASP A 49 19.56 -6.54 1.60
C ASP A 49 18.38 -5.86 0.90
N ALA A 50 17.15 -6.34 1.09
CA ALA A 50 15.94 -5.69 0.56
C ALA A 50 15.75 -4.26 1.11
N THR A 51 16.04 -4.04 2.40
CA THR A 51 15.99 -2.71 3.00
C THR A 51 17.03 -1.77 2.40
N SER A 52 18.27 -2.25 2.24
CA SER A 52 19.37 -1.46 1.67
C SER A 52 19.11 -1.11 0.20
N ASP A 53 18.63 -2.07 -0.58
CA ASP A 53 18.23 -1.88 -1.98
C ASP A 53 17.17 -0.77 -2.12
N PHE A 54 16.15 -0.81 -1.26
CA PHE A 54 15.08 0.20 -1.31
C PHE A 54 15.53 1.58 -0.81
N VAL A 55 16.42 1.65 0.18
CA VAL A 55 17.03 2.92 0.62
C VAL A 55 17.83 3.55 -0.53
N ASP A 56 18.64 2.75 -1.24
CA ASP A 56 19.40 3.21 -2.40
C ASP A 56 18.49 3.74 -3.52
N TYR A 57 17.34 3.11 -3.73
CA TYR A 57 16.32 3.59 -4.66
C TYR A 57 15.74 4.94 -4.21
N LEU A 58 15.35 5.04 -2.94
CA LEU A 58 14.73 6.25 -2.35
C LEU A 58 15.65 7.47 -2.37
N ILE A 59 16.98 7.28 -2.26
CA ILE A 59 17.94 8.39 -2.38
C ILE A 59 17.85 9.07 -3.75
N LEU A 60 17.62 8.30 -4.82
CA LEU A 60 17.46 8.82 -6.18
C LEU A 60 16.01 9.22 -6.48
N ASN A 61 15.05 8.54 -5.87
CA ASN A 61 13.61 8.71 -6.10
C ASN A 61 12.88 8.87 -4.75
N PRO A 62 12.95 10.06 -4.13
CA PRO A 62 12.50 10.25 -2.74
C PRO A 62 10.99 10.19 -2.55
N GLU A 63 10.21 10.32 -3.62
CA GLU A 63 8.77 10.33 -3.56
C GLU A 63 8.17 8.99 -3.99
N LEU A 64 7.30 8.44 -3.14
CA LEU A 64 6.47 7.29 -3.47
C LEU A 64 4.99 7.66 -3.39
N PRO A 65 4.18 7.25 -4.38
CA PRO A 65 2.77 7.60 -4.45
C PRO A 65 1.89 6.77 -3.49
N LEU A 66 2.37 6.48 -2.27
CA LEU A 66 1.68 5.64 -1.28
C LEU A 66 0.82 6.44 -0.29
N HIS A 67 0.91 7.77 -0.32
CA HIS A 67 0.18 8.61 0.62
C HIS A 67 -1.33 8.36 0.53
N GLY A 68 -2.03 8.42 1.66
CA GLY A 68 -3.49 8.37 1.72
C GLY A 68 -4.12 7.01 1.38
N LEU A 69 -3.34 5.96 1.11
CA LEU A 69 -3.87 4.65 0.74
C LEU A 69 -4.74 4.09 1.88
N LYS A 70 -6.03 3.88 1.60
CA LYS A 70 -7.00 3.36 2.54
C LYS A 70 -7.06 1.83 2.50
N ASP A 71 -7.45 1.23 3.61
CA ASP A 71 -7.71 -0.21 3.67
C ASP A 71 -9.07 -0.51 3.02
N ILE A 72 -9.05 -1.10 1.83
CA ILE A 72 -10.25 -1.47 1.08
C ILE A 72 -10.77 -2.88 1.43
N ARG A 73 -10.07 -3.65 2.28
CA ARG A 73 -10.51 -5.02 2.65
C ARG A 73 -11.93 -5.06 3.23
N PRO A 74 -12.38 -4.10 4.07
CA PRO A 74 -13.76 -4.05 4.54
C PRO A 74 -14.77 -3.94 3.39
N LEU A 75 -14.50 -3.07 2.41
CA LEU A 75 -15.32 -2.90 1.20
C LEU A 75 -15.36 -4.18 0.36
N LEU A 76 -14.23 -4.83 0.14
CA LEU A 76 -14.17 -6.09 -0.61
C LEU A 76 -14.99 -7.19 0.08
N LYS A 77 -14.94 -7.25 1.41
CA LYS A 77 -15.74 -8.20 2.20
C LYS A 77 -17.24 -7.90 2.12
N LYS A 78 -17.65 -6.62 2.18
CA LYS A 78 -19.04 -6.20 1.94
C LYS A 78 -19.52 -6.62 0.56
N SER A 79 -18.72 -6.30 -0.48
CA SER A 79 -19.04 -6.60 -1.88
C SER A 79 -19.17 -8.11 -2.13
N LYS A 80 -18.30 -8.93 -1.51
CA LYS A 80 -18.39 -10.40 -1.57
C LYS A 80 -19.69 -10.95 -0.96
N ASN A 81 -20.27 -10.24 -0.01
CA ASN A 81 -21.54 -10.60 0.62
C ASN A 81 -22.74 -9.90 -0.04
N GLU A 82 -22.59 -9.40 -1.27
CA GLU A 82 -23.63 -8.70 -2.04
C GLU A 82 -24.21 -7.46 -1.35
N MET A 83 -23.46 -6.90 -0.38
CA MET A 83 -23.85 -5.67 0.31
C MET A 83 -23.47 -4.46 -0.55
N ILE A 84 -24.36 -3.45 -0.58
CA ILE A 84 -24.18 -2.22 -1.34
C ILE A 84 -23.09 -1.35 -0.67
N PRO A 85 -22.02 -0.96 -1.39
CA PRO A 85 -21.03 -0.01 -0.91
C PRO A 85 -21.62 1.37 -0.66
N GLU A 86 -21.12 2.07 0.36
CA GLU A 86 -21.38 3.50 0.53
C GLU A 86 -20.52 4.32 -0.46
N ILE A 87 -20.97 5.51 -0.83
CA ILE A 87 -20.26 6.36 -1.80
C ILE A 87 -18.81 6.63 -1.34
N LYS A 88 -18.61 6.89 -0.05
CA LYS A 88 -17.27 7.08 0.52
C LYS A 88 -16.36 5.88 0.29
N GLU A 89 -16.90 4.66 0.39
CA GLU A 89 -16.11 3.44 0.15
C GLU A 89 -15.74 3.31 -1.34
N LEU A 90 -16.62 3.73 -2.24
CA LEU A 90 -16.31 3.80 -3.68
C LEU A 90 -15.23 4.84 -3.98
N VAL A 91 -15.27 6.01 -3.33
CA VAL A 91 -14.22 7.04 -3.44
C VAL A 91 -12.88 6.50 -2.94
N ASP A 92 -12.87 5.81 -1.80
CA ASP A 92 -11.67 5.18 -1.25
C ASP A 92 -11.11 4.11 -2.22
N LEU A 93 -11.98 3.35 -2.90
CA LEU A 93 -11.58 2.38 -3.92
C LEU A 93 -11.02 3.05 -5.18
N ILE A 94 -11.64 4.12 -5.66
CA ILE A 94 -11.11 4.92 -6.79
C ILE A 94 -9.70 5.38 -6.45
N TYR A 95 -9.52 5.99 -5.29
CA TYR A 95 -8.21 6.48 -4.84
C TYR A 95 -7.18 5.34 -4.75
N PHE A 96 -7.57 4.18 -4.22
CA PHE A 96 -6.72 3.00 -4.15
C PHE A 96 -6.24 2.56 -5.53
N LEU A 97 -7.14 2.45 -6.50
CA LEU A 97 -6.80 2.06 -7.88
C LEU A 97 -5.93 3.10 -8.59
N GLU A 98 -6.13 4.40 -8.34
CA GLU A 98 -5.25 5.45 -8.86
C GLU A 98 -3.84 5.36 -8.30
N VAL A 99 -3.68 5.02 -7.02
CA VAL A 99 -2.38 4.79 -6.41
C VAL A 99 -1.68 3.60 -7.07
N LEU A 100 -2.39 2.50 -7.35
CA LEU A 100 -1.80 1.36 -8.08
C LEU A 100 -1.26 1.77 -9.45
N GLU A 101 -2.03 2.54 -10.21
CA GLU A 101 -1.61 3.09 -11.51
C GLU A 101 -0.35 3.96 -11.41
N LYS A 102 -0.19 4.71 -10.32
CA LYS A 102 1.00 5.54 -10.07
C LYS A 102 2.19 4.68 -9.65
N ILE A 103 2.00 3.70 -8.77
CA ILE A 103 3.04 2.75 -8.35
C ILE A 103 3.60 2.01 -9.57
N ASN A 104 2.74 1.55 -10.47
CA ASN A 104 3.17 0.82 -11.67
C ASN A 104 3.97 1.70 -12.67
N LYS A 105 3.98 3.02 -12.48
CA LYS A 105 4.66 4.00 -13.35
C LYS A 105 5.87 4.66 -12.68
N ILE A 106 6.26 4.22 -11.48
CA ILE A 106 7.43 4.79 -10.82
C ILE A 106 8.70 4.52 -11.68
N PRO A 107 9.64 5.47 -11.72
CA PRO A 107 10.82 5.37 -12.58
C PRO A 107 11.73 4.22 -12.13
N GLN A 108 12.13 3.36 -13.06
CA GLN A 108 13.05 2.25 -12.76
C GLN A 108 14.54 2.63 -12.77
N ASN A 109 14.88 3.93 -12.83
CA ASN A 109 16.22 4.52 -12.97
C ASN A 109 17.35 3.53 -13.29
N THR A 110 17.68 3.42 -14.57
CA THR A 110 18.61 2.45 -15.15
C THR A 110 20.09 2.82 -15.04
N GLU A 111 20.45 3.84 -14.25
CA GLU A 111 21.86 4.26 -14.09
C GLU A 111 22.70 3.25 -13.29
N LYS A 112 22.09 2.44 -12.41
CA LYS A 112 22.72 1.25 -11.83
C LYS A 112 22.67 0.09 -12.83
N GLN A 113 23.78 -0.64 -12.99
CA GLN A 113 23.84 -1.92 -13.70
C GLN A 113 23.05 -3.00 -12.93
N GLY A 114 21.72 -2.91 -12.91
CA GLY A 114 20.84 -3.85 -12.22
C GLY A 114 19.48 -3.23 -11.91
N GLN A 115 18.44 -4.06 -11.93
CA GLN A 115 17.11 -3.70 -11.45
C GLN A 115 17.08 -3.83 -9.92
N TYR A 116 16.57 -2.81 -9.22
CA TYR A 116 16.36 -2.89 -7.77
C TYR A 116 15.44 -4.06 -7.43
N LEU A 117 15.79 -4.85 -6.41
CA LEU A 117 15.04 -6.02 -5.94
C LEU A 117 13.58 -5.68 -5.59
N PHE A 118 13.35 -4.47 -5.08
CA PHE A 118 12.00 -3.98 -4.78
C PHE A 118 11.04 -4.04 -5.99
N PHE A 119 11.53 -3.90 -7.23
CA PHE A 119 10.67 -3.98 -8.42
C PHE A 119 10.08 -5.37 -8.64
N GLU A 120 10.74 -6.43 -8.19
CA GLU A 120 10.17 -7.78 -8.25
C GLU A 120 8.89 -7.87 -7.43
N GLN A 121 8.82 -7.17 -6.30
CA GLN A 121 7.62 -7.11 -5.45
C GLN A 121 6.47 -6.36 -6.12
N LEU A 122 6.77 -5.40 -6.99
CA LEU A 122 5.74 -4.66 -7.74
C LEU A 122 5.09 -5.49 -8.85
N THR A 123 5.72 -6.58 -9.30
CA THR A 123 5.14 -7.46 -10.34
C THR A 123 3.84 -8.14 -9.89
N TYR A 124 3.61 -8.24 -8.58
CA TYR A 124 2.37 -8.76 -8.01
C TYR A 124 1.22 -7.73 -8.01
N ILE A 125 1.49 -6.47 -8.36
CA ILE A 125 0.49 -5.41 -8.44
C ILE A 125 -0.11 -5.38 -9.84
N GLU A 126 -1.38 -5.73 -9.94
CA GLU A 126 -2.16 -5.60 -11.16
C GLU A 126 -2.99 -4.30 -11.13
N THR A 127 -2.96 -3.55 -12.23
CA THR A 127 -3.82 -2.37 -12.37
C THR A 127 -5.13 -2.71 -13.07
N LEU A 128 -6.21 -2.02 -12.70
CA LEU A 128 -7.56 -2.26 -13.22
C LEU A 128 -8.12 -1.00 -13.89
N PRO A 129 -7.55 -0.54 -15.03
CA PRO A 129 -7.91 0.75 -15.64
C PRO A 129 -9.37 0.81 -16.08
N ASN A 130 -9.93 -0.29 -16.57
CA ASN A 130 -11.34 -0.36 -16.98
C ASN A 130 -12.28 -0.14 -15.79
N LEU A 131 -11.99 -0.79 -14.65
CA LEU A 131 -12.77 -0.63 -13.42
C LEU A 131 -12.63 0.79 -12.88
N LEU A 132 -11.41 1.32 -12.83
CA LEU A 132 -11.14 2.69 -12.39
C LEU A 132 -11.92 3.71 -13.22
N ASN A 133 -11.88 3.60 -14.54
CA ASN A 133 -12.61 4.49 -15.44
C ASN A 133 -14.12 4.39 -15.23
N ARG A 134 -14.64 3.16 -15.04
CA ARG A 134 -16.06 2.96 -14.75
C ARG A 134 -16.47 3.60 -13.42
N LEU A 135 -15.70 3.41 -12.36
CA LEU A 135 -15.99 3.99 -11.05
C LEU A 135 -15.96 5.53 -11.09
N LYS A 136 -15.02 6.12 -11.83
CA LYS A 136 -14.95 7.58 -12.04
C LYS A 136 -16.13 8.15 -12.82
N GLN A 137 -16.79 7.36 -13.65
CA GLN A 137 -18.03 7.76 -14.33
C GLN A 137 -19.26 7.65 -13.42
N CYS A 138 -19.17 6.88 -12.32
CA CYS A 138 -20.26 6.69 -11.38
C CYS A 138 -20.25 7.70 -10.23
N VAL A 139 -19.08 8.23 -9.85
CA VAL A 139 -18.93 9.12 -8.69
C VAL A 139 -18.34 10.45 -9.13
N ASN A 140 -19.09 11.54 -8.90
CA ASN A 140 -18.70 12.89 -9.29
C ASN A 140 -17.70 13.54 -8.31
N SER A 141 -17.22 14.73 -8.64
CA SER A 141 -16.29 15.50 -7.80
C SER A 141 -16.85 15.93 -6.44
N ASN A 142 -18.17 15.93 -6.27
CA ASN A 142 -18.86 16.22 -5.01
C ASN A 142 -19.05 14.97 -4.14
N GLN A 143 -18.52 13.80 -4.56
CA GLN A 143 -18.76 12.50 -3.91
C GLN A 143 -20.25 12.11 -3.91
N GLU A 144 -20.93 12.41 -5.01
CA GLU A 144 -22.30 12.01 -5.28
C GLU A 144 -22.33 11.06 -6.48
N ILE A 145 -23.43 10.30 -6.64
CA ILE A 145 -23.60 9.43 -7.80
C ILE A 145 -23.96 10.30 -9.02
N GLU A 146 -23.23 10.09 -10.12
CA GLU A 146 -23.51 10.74 -11.41
C GLU A 146 -24.83 10.23 -12.00
N ASP A 147 -25.61 11.12 -12.63
CA ASP A 147 -26.86 10.75 -13.32
C ASP A 147 -26.61 9.75 -14.46
N ARG A 148 -25.38 9.73 -14.99
CA ARG A 148 -24.93 8.77 -16.03
C ARG A 148 -24.41 7.46 -15.45
N ALA A 149 -24.50 7.24 -14.14
CA ALA A 149 -24.04 6.02 -13.50
C ALA A 149 -24.84 4.79 -13.97
N SER A 150 -26.12 4.94 -14.29
CA SER A 150 -26.93 3.93 -14.98
C SER A 150 -27.89 4.58 -15.97
N SER A 151 -28.44 3.79 -16.89
CA SER A 151 -29.52 4.25 -17.76
C SER A 151 -30.76 4.66 -16.97
N GLU A 152 -31.02 4.02 -15.82
CA GLU A 152 -32.17 4.27 -14.96
C GLU A 152 -32.08 5.58 -14.16
N LEU A 153 -30.88 6.14 -14.01
CA LEU A 153 -30.64 7.44 -13.36
C LEU A 153 -30.67 8.61 -14.34
N TYR A 154 -30.53 8.34 -15.64
CA TYR A 154 -30.48 9.34 -16.69
C TYR A 154 -31.88 9.73 -17.22
N ASP A 155 -32.88 8.86 -17.03
CA ASP A 155 -34.30 9.11 -17.32
C ASP A 155 -34.99 9.93 -16.21
#